data_AF-A0A8S0V8G7-F1
#
_entry.id   AF-A0A8S0V8G7-F1
#
_cell.length_a   1.000
_cell.length_b   1.000
_cell.length_c   1.000
_cell.angle_alpha   90.00
_cell.angle_beta   90.00
_cell.angle_gamma   90.00
#
_symmetry.space_group_name_H-M   'P 1'
#
loop_
_entity.id
_entity.type
_entity.pdbx_description
1 polymer ?
#
loop_
_entity_poly.entity_id
_entity_poly.type
_entity_poly.pdbx_seq_one_letter_code
_entity_poly.pdbx_strand_id
1 'polypeptide(L)'
;MLDGLNFKEFVAFLSAFSSRASLQQKVEFIFKVYDSDGNGKVTFNEMLDILRDLTGQFISEHQREEVLTQVLEEAGYAKDSLLVQADFMKIVGNSGLKMEVEVPVD
;
A
#
# COMPACT_ATOMS: atom_id res chain seq x y z
N MET A 1 -1.19 -17.65 -3.95
CA MET A 1 -1.55 -17.88 -5.37
C MET A 1 -2.88 -17.18 -5.55
N LEU A 2 -2.90 -16.02 -6.23
CA LEU A 2 -4.12 -15.24 -6.41
C LEU A 2 -5.10 -16.06 -7.25
N ASP A 3 -6.24 -16.44 -6.68
CA ASP A 3 -7.35 -16.97 -7.48
C ASP A 3 -7.69 -15.93 -8.56
N GLY A 4 -7.85 -16.42 -9.79
CA GLY A 4 -7.75 -15.63 -11.01
C GLY A 4 -8.47 -14.29 -10.99
N LEU A 5 -7.69 -13.23 -11.21
CA LEU A 5 -8.14 -11.86 -11.34
C LEU A 5 -9.13 -11.76 -12.52
N ASN A 6 -10.40 -11.46 -12.25
CA ASN A 6 -11.40 -11.41 -13.32
C ASN A 6 -11.29 -10.11 -14.12
N PHE A 7 -11.87 -10.08 -15.33
CA PHE A 7 -11.71 -8.91 -16.23
C PHE A 7 -12.19 -7.59 -15.60
N LYS A 8 -13.22 -7.63 -14.75
CA LYS A 8 -13.73 -6.44 -14.06
C LYS A 8 -12.73 -5.94 -13.01
N GLU A 9 -12.14 -6.85 -12.24
CA GLU A 9 -11.07 -6.54 -11.29
C GLU A 9 -9.83 -6.02 -12.00
N PHE A 10 -9.49 -6.58 -13.16
CA PHE A 10 -8.34 -6.17 -13.96
C PHE A 10 -8.51 -4.74 -14.48
N VAL A 11 -9.68 -4.42 -15.04
CA VAL A 11 -9.97 -3.06 -15.50
C VAL A 11 -10.02 -2.09 -14.33
N ALA A 12 -10.61 -2.48 -13.19
CA ALA A 12 -10.63 -1.65 -11.98
C ALA A 12 -9.20 -1.36 -11.47
N PHE A 13 -8.35 -2.38 -11.43
CA PHE A 13 -6.92 -2.29 -11.08
C PHE A 13 -6.21 -1.28 -11.99
N LEU A 14 -6.31 -1.42 -13.31
CA LEU A 14 -5.67 -0.51 -14.25
C LEU A 14 -6.23 0.92 -14.19
N SER A 15 -7.54 1.06 -13.93
CA SER A 15 -8.18 2.38 -13.86
C SER A 15 -7.64 3.25 -12.74
N ALA A 16 -7.18 2.65 -11.63
CA ALA A 16 -6.59 3.37 -10.51
C ALA A 16 -5.29 4.11 -10.90
N PHE A 17 -4.57 3.62 -11.91
CA PHE A 17 -3.33 4.24 -12.40
C PHE A 17 -3.57 5.35 -13.44
N SER A 18 -4.82 5.56 -13.86
CA SER A 18 -5.16 6.65 -14.79
C SER A 18 -4.85 8.02 -14.17
N SER A 19 -4.42 8.97 -15.00
CA SER A 19 -4.35 10.39 -14.63
C SER A 19 -5.71 10.98 -14.24
N ARG A 20 -6.82 10.32 -14.61
CA ARG A 20 -8.19 10.70 -14.22
C ARG A 20 -8.63 10.14 -12.88
N ALA A 21 -7.89 9.19 -12.30
CA ALA A 21 -8.24 8.61 -11.01
C ALA A 21 -7.97 9.61 -9.89
N SER A 22 -8.95 9.77 -9.00
CA SER A 22 -8.81 10.59 -7.81
C SER A 22 -7.76 10.00 -6.86
N LEU A 23 -7.18 10.86 -6.01
CA LEU A 23 -6.29 10.42 -4.94
C LEU A 23 -6.94 9.31 -4.08
N GLN A 24 -8.23 9.45 -3.77
CA GLN A 24 -8.97 8.48 -2.99
C GLN A 24 -9.03 7.11 -3.65
N GLN A 25 -9.27 7.05 -4.96
CA GLN A 25 -9.29 5.78 -5.70
C GLN A 25 -7.90 5.12 -5.75
N LYS A 26 -6.84 5.92 -5.85
CA LYS A 26 -5.46 5.44 -5.80
C LYS A 26 -5.11 4.87 -4.43
N VAL A 27 -5.48 5.59 -3.37
CA VAL A 27 -5.27 5.13 -1.98
C VAL A 27 -6.08 3.87 -1.69
N GLU A 28 -7.34 3.80 -2.12
CA GLU A 28 -8.17 2.60 -1.97
C GLU A 28 -7.52 1.39 -2.64
N PHE A 29 -6.98 1.59 -3.84
CA PHE A 29 -6.30 0.55 -4.56
C PHE A 29 -5.03 0.07 -3.83
N ILE A 30 -4.16 1.00 -3.41
CA ILE A 30 -2.95 0.66 -2.64
C ILE A 30 -3.33 -0.04 -1.33
N PHE A 31 -4.34 0.45 -0.63
CA PHE A 31 -4.83 -0.17 0.59
C PHE A 31 -5.18 -1.65 0.38
N LYS A 32 -5.87 -2.00 -0.71
CA LYS A 32 -6.21 -3.40 -1.05
C LYS A 32 -4.99 -4.27 -1.39
N VAL A 33 -3.88 -3.68 -1.80
CA VAL A 33 -2.62 -4.43 -2.00
C VAL A 33 -2.00 -4.81 -0.66
N TYR A 34 -2.14 -3.95 0.35
CA TYR A 34 -1.63 -4.20 1.69
C TYR A 34 -2.58 -5.05 2.55
N ASP A 35 -3.90 -4.90 2.42
CA ASP A 35 -4.94 -5.67 3.13
C ASP A 35 -5.10 -7.07 2.49
N SER A 36 -4.23 -8.00 2.90
CA SER A 36 -4.07 -9.30 2.24
C SER A 36 -5.23 -10.26 2.50
N ASP A 37 -5.85 -10.15 3.68
CA ASP A 37 -7.00 -10.95 4.09
C ASP A 37 -8.35 -10.30 3.77
N GLY A 38 -8.33 -9.03 3.33
CA GLY A 38 -9.50 -8.28 2.90
C GLY A 38 -10.43 -7.88 4.06
N ASN A 39 -9.92 -7.83 5.29
CA ASN A 39 -10.71 -7.52 6.48
C ASN A 39 -10.97 -6.00 6.65
N GLY A 40 -10.40 -5.16 5.79
CA GLY A 40 -10.53 -3.71 5.82
C GLY A 40 -9.57 -3.02 6.79
N LYS A 41 -8.54 -3.73 7.27
CA LYS A 41 -7.50 -3.21 8.16
C LYS A 41 -6.16 -3.80 7.74
N VAL A 42 -5.13 -2.98 7.76
CA VAL A 42 -3.77 -3.42 7.51
C VAL A 42 -3.02 -3.53 8.84
N THR A 43 -2.51 -4.71 9.10
CA THR A 43 -1.67 -5.02 10.25
C THR A 43 -0.20 -4.67 9.99
N PHE A 44 0.61 -4.58 11.06
CA PHE A 44 2.06 -4.44 10.94
C PHE A 44 2.69 -5.55 10.10
N ASN A 45 2.25 -6.80 10.31
CA ASN A 45 2.80 -7.97 9.61
C ASN A 45 2.48 -7.93 8.11
N GLU A 46 1.30 -7.48 7.73
CA GLU A 46 0.93 -7.33 6.32
C GLU A 46 1.78 -6.25 5.61
N MET A 47 2.05 -5.13 6.28
CA MET A 47 2.99 -4.14 5.74
C MET A 47 4.41 -4.70 5.63
N LEU A 48 4.83 -5.49 6.61
CA LEU A 48 6.14 -6.13 6.62
C LEU A 48 6.29 -7.14 5.48
N ASP A 49 5.23 -7.91 5.20
CA ASP A 49 5.17 -8.86 4.09
C ASP A 49 5.31 -8.15 2.74
N ILE A 50 4.58 -7.05 2.53
CA ILE A 50 4.71 -6.24 1.30
C ILE A 50 6.11 -5.62 1.20
N LEU A 51 6.67 -5.09 2.29
CA LEU A 51 8.03 -4.57 2.31
C LEU A 51 9.06 -5.66 1.97
N ARG A 52 8.85 -6.88 2.47
CA ARG A 52 9.71 -8.02 2.14
C ARG A 52 9.68 -8.34 0.65
N ASP A 53 8.50 -8.31 0.05
CA ASP A 53 8.34 -8.56 -1.39
C ASP A 53 9.00 -7.46 -2.23
N LEU A 54 8.96 -6.20 -1.78
CA LEU A 54 9.58 -5.06 -2.49
C LEU A 54 11.11 -5.01 -2.34
N THR A 55 11.65 -5.33 -1.16
CA THR A 55 13.09 -5.15 -0.88
C THR A 55 13.89 -6.43 -1.08
N GLY A 56 13.23 -7.60 -1.13
CA GLY A 56 13.88 -8.91 -1.26
C GLY A 56 14.96 -9.13 -0.20
N GLN A 57 16.11 -9.66 -0.62
CA GLN A 57 17.25 -9.98 0.26
C GLN A 57 18.19 -8.79 0.53
N PHE A 58 17.94 -7.62 -0.09
CA PHE A 58 18.81 -6.46 0.06
C PHE A 58 18.69 -5.79 1.43
N ILE A 59 17.60 -6.07 2.16
CA ILE A 59 17.34 -5.56 3.51
C ILE A 59 17.03 -6.75 4.42
N SER A 60 17.67 -6.78 5.59
CA SER A 60 17.40 -7.82 6.59
C SER A 60 16.03 -7.65 7.26
N GLU A 61 15.48 -8.72 7.85
CA GLU A 61 14.19 -8.62 8.56
C GLU A 61 14.22 -7.59 9.69
N HIS A 62 15.31 -7.55 10.46
CA HIS A 62 15.48 -6.57 11.53
C HIS A 62 15.42 -5.13 11.01
N GLN A 63 16.14 -4.83 9.92
CA GLN A 63 16.12 -3.50 9.32
C GLN A 63 14.74 -3.15 8.76
N ARG A 64 14.01 -4.11 8.18
CA ARG A 64 12.63 -3.89 7.74
C ARG A 64 11.73 -3.52 8.92
N GLU A 65 11.81 -4.27 10.01
CA GLU A 65 11.03 -4.01 11.22
C GLU A 65 11.34 -2.64 11.83
N GLU A 66 12.62 -2.28 11.93
CA GLU A 66 13.06 -0.98 12.45
C GLU A 66 12.52 0.18 11.61
N VAL A 67 12.71 0.10 10.28
CA VAL A 67 12.24 1.14 9.35
C VAL A 67 10.72 1.29 9.42
N LEU A 68 9.98 0.17 9.38
CA LEU A 68 8.52 0.22 9.44
C LEU A 68 8.03 0.79 10.78
N THR A 69 8.66 0.39 11.89
CA THR A 69 8.32 0.90 13.22
C THR A 69 8.52 2.42 13.28
N GLN A 70 9.67 2.90 12.82
CA GLN A 70 9.96 4.34 12.81
C GLN A 70 8.97 5.12 11.94
N VAL A 71 8.64 4.63 10.75
CA VAL A 71 7.67 5.28 9.84
C VAL A 71 6.28 5.38 10.49
N LEU A 72 5.83 4.33 11.18
CA LEU A 72 4.55 4.36 11.89
C LEU A 72 4.56 5.36 13.05
N GLU A 73 5.62 5.38 13.84
CA GLU A 73 5.77 6.32 14.96
C GLU A 73 5.80 7.78 14.48
N GLU A 74 6.54 8.08 13.41
CA GLU A 74 6.57 9.41 12.79
C GLU A 74 5.19 9.84 12.26
N ALA A 75 4.39 8.89 11.79
CA ALA A 75 3.00 9.12 11.39
C ALA A 75 2.01 9.22 12.57
N GLY A 76 2.47 8.96 13.80
CA GLY A 76 1.69 9.03 15.03
C GLY A 76 0.95 7.74 15.39
N TYR A 77 1.43 6.59 14.90
CA TYR A 77 0.87 5.27 15.15
C TYR A 77 1.86 4.41 15.95
N ALA A 78 1.34 3.58 16.85
CA ALA A 78 2.15 2.56 17.54
C ALA A 78 2.39 1.36 16.60
N LYS A 79 3.44 0.57 16.86
CA LYS A 79 3.80 -0.63 16.09
C LYS A 79 2.60 -1.56 15.82
N ASP A 80 1.78 -1.83 16.83
CA ASP A 80 0.65 -2.77 16.73
C ASP A 80 -0.68 -2.10 16.30
N SER A 81 -0.61 -0.89 15.73
CA SER A 81 -1.81 -0.19 15.26
C SER A 81 -2.40 -0.92 14.05
N LEU A 82 -3.72 -1.03 14.04
CA LEU A 82 -4.47 -1.49 12.87
C LEU A 82 -4.84 -0.28 12.03
N LEU A 83 -4.25 -0.14 10.85
CA LEU A 83 -4.53 1.00 9.98
C LEU A 83 -5.75 0.72 9.11
N VAL A 84 -6.68 1.67 9.08
CA VAL A 84 -7.82 1.64 8.14
C VAL A 84 -7.56 2.54 6.93
N GLN A 85 -8.41 2.46 5.92
CA GLN A 85 -8.29 3.27 4.70
C GLN A 85 -8.14 4.78 4.99
N ALA A 86 -8.83 5.30 6.00
CA ALA A 86 -8.74 6.70 6.40
C ALA A 86 -7.33 7.09 6.88
N ASP A 87 -6.62 6.18 7.57
CA ASP A 87 -5.25 6.38 8.02
C ASP A 87 -4.30 6.45 6.83
N PHE A 88 -4.44 5.53 5.87
CA PHE A 88 -3.67 5.56 4.63
C PHE A 88 -3.89 6.87 3.85
N MET A 89 -5.13 7.35 3.76
CA MET A 89 -5.44 8.61 3.11
C MET A 89 -4.78 9.80 3.81
N LYS A 90 -4.74 9.79 5.15
CA LYS A 90 -4.04 10.83 5.94
C LYS A 90 -2.53 10.79 5.71
N ILE A 91 -1.93 9.60 5.77
CA ILE A 91 -0.48 9.40 5.61
C ILE A 91 -0.05 9.81 4.19
N VAL A 92 -0.73 9.30 3.18
CA VAL A 92 -0.42 9.58 1.77
C VAL A 92 -0.78 11.00 1.36
N GLY A 93 -1.86 11.57 1.92
CA GLY A 93 -2.26 12.95 1.68
C GLY A 93 -1.24 13.98 2.19
N ASN A 94 -0.50 13.65 3.26
CA ASN A 94 0.48 14.54 3.88
C ASN A 94 1.90 14.38 3.33
N SER A 95 2.19 13.31 2.57
CA SER A 95 3.55 12.97 2.14
C SER A 95 4.01 13.66 0.86
N GLY A 96 3.13 14.44 0.20
CA GLY A 96 3.44 15.10 -1.07
C GLY A 96 3.72 14.12 -2.23
N LEU A 97 3.43 12.83 -2.05
CA LEU A 97 3.64 11.80 -3.05
C LEU A 97 2.72 12.01 -4.25
N LYS A 98 3.33 12.17 -5.43
CA LYS A 98 2.61 12.10 -6.70
C LYS A 98 2.48 10.63 -7.12
N MET A 99 1.30 10.06 -6.93
CA MET A 99 0.97 8.71 -7.38
C MET A 99 0.57 8.71 -8.86
N GLU A 100 1.43 9.25 -9.71
CA GLU A 100 1.28 9.22 -11.16
C GLU A 100 2.06 8.02 -11.69
N VAL A 101 1.41 7.16 -12.47
CA VAL A 101 2.08 6.08 -13.19
C VAL A 101 2.06 6.46 -14.66
N GLU A 102 3.22 6.80 -15.20
CA GLU A 102 3.41 6.93 -16.64
C GLU A 102 3.59 5.52 -17.19
N VAL A 103 2.60 5.02 -17.92
CA VAL A 103 2.77 3.82 -18.73
C VAL A 103 3.48 4.27 -20.00
N PRO A 104 4.74 3.88 -20.24
CA PRO A 104 5.41 4.20 -21.49
C PRO A 104 4.60 3.60 -22.65
N VAL A 105 4.20 4.47 -23.57
CA VAL A 105 3.71 4.05 -24.88
C VAL A 105 4.93 3.89 -25.77
N ASP A 106 5.35 2.64 -25.95
CA ASP A 106 6.24 2.27 -27.06
C ASP A 106 5.47 2.36 -28.40
#